data_AF-A0A3D0J1X7-F1
#
_entry.id   AF-A0A3D0J1X7-F1
#
_cell.length_a   1.000
_cell.length_b   1.000
_cell.length_c   1.000
_cell.angle_alpha   90.00
_cell.angle_beta   90.00
_cell.angle_gamma   90.00
#
_symmetry.space_group_name_H-M   'P 1'
#
loop_
_entity.id
_entity.type
_entity.pdbx_description
1 polymer ?
#
loop_
_entity_poly.entity_id
_entity_poly.type
_entity_poly.pdbx_seq_one_letter_code
_entity_poly.pdbx_strand_id
1 'polypeptide(L)' 'LLQEVEEFYWNFRVTGDLLELRNLALCASLIVESALQRKESRGLHAIADYPKLQRVPKDTVIRPKKVG' A
#
# COMPACT_ATOMS: atom_id res chain seq x y z
N LEU A 1 12.77 4.04 -5.02
CA LEU A 1 11.54 3.64 -5.74
C LEU A 1 10.47 4.74 -5.85
N LEU A 2 9.65 5.03 -4.84
CA LEU A 2 8.58 6.06 -5.00
C LEU A 2 9.13 7.48 -5.23
N GLN A 3 10.24 7.83 -4.57
CA GLN A 3 10.96 9.09 -4.84
C GLN A 3 11.61 9.13 -6.23
N GLU A 4 12.20 8.03 -6.70
CA GLU A 4 12.76 7.94 -8.06
C GLU A 4 11.67 8.09 -9.14
N VAL A 5 10.48 7.52 -8.90
CA VAL A 5 9.35 7.66 -9.83
C VAL A 5 8.84 9.10 -9.86
N GLU A 6 8.74 9.78 -8.71
CA GLU A 6 8.40 11.21 -8.63
C GLU A 6 9.46 12.11 -9.31
N GLU A 7 10.75 11.83 -9.12
CA GLU A 7 11.85 12.55 -9.79
C GLU A 7 11.83 12.37 -11.32
N PHE A 8 11.50 11.18 -11.82
CA PHE A 8 11.30 10.95 -13.25
C PHE A 8 10.05 11.69 -13.78
N TYR A 9 9.00 11.79 -12.97
CA TYR A 9 7.74 12.43 -13.32
C TYR A 9 7.90 13.94 -13.61
N TRP A 10 8.83 14.60 -12.90
CA TRP A 10 9.11 16.03 -13.09
C TRP A 10 10.05 16.34 -14.25
N ASN A 11 10.83 15.36 -14.72
CA ASN A 11 11.83 15.55 -15.77
C ASN A 11 11.41 15.02 -17.16
N PHE A 12 10.32 14.25 -17.26
CA PHE A 12 9.85 13.65 -18.52
C PHE A 12 8.39 14.03 -18.84
N ARG A 13 8.02 13.95 -20.13
CA ARG A 13 6.62 14.10 -20.55
C ARG A 13 5.77 13.06 -19.82
N VAL A 14 4.72 13.53 -19.15
CA VAL A 14 3.70 12.64 -18.56
C VAL A 14 3.09 11.78 -19.66
N THR A 15 3.23 10.47 -19.54
CA THR A 15 2.60 9.46 -20.41
C THR A 15 1.59 8.62 -19.63
N GLY A 16 0.68 7.95 -20.36
CA GLY A 16 -0.27 7.01 -19.75
C GLY A 16 0.43 5.90 -18.97
N ASP A 17 1.47 5.31 -19.55
CA ASP A 17 2.25 4.22 -18.92
C ASP A 17 2.89 4.66 -17.60
N LEU A 18 3.40 5.89 -17.51
CA LEU A 18 4.01 6.42 -16.29
C LEU A 18 2.96 6.63 -15.19
N LEU A 19 1.76 7.11 -15.56
CA LEU A 19 0.63 7.25 -14.64
C LEU A 19 0.16 5.89 -14.12
N GLU A 20 0.06 4.89 -14.99
CA GLU A 20 -0.33 3.54 -14.60
C GLU A 20 0.70 2.92 -13.65
N LEU A 21 1.99 3.04 -13.95
CA LEU A 21 3.07 2.58 -13.07
C LEU A 21 3.00 3.24 -11.70
N ARG A 22 2.78 4.57 -11.63
CA ARG A 22 2.61 5.30 -10.37
C ARG A 22 1.43 4.75 -9.56
N ASN A 23 0.29 4.54 -10.21
CA ASN A 23 -0.92 4.05 -9.56
C ASN A 23 -0.73 2.62 -9.03
N LEU A 24 -0.13 1.73 -9.81
CA LEU A 24 0.19 0.37 -9.39
C LEU A 24 1.16 0.35 -8.21
N ALA A 25 2.22 1.16 -8.26
CA ALA A 25 3.19 1.28 -7.17
C ALA A 25 2.53 1.78 -5.87
N LEU A 26 1.65 2.78 -5.97
CA LEU A 26 0.89 3.29 -4.84
C LEU A 26 -0.04 2.21 -4.26
N CYS A 27 -0.84 1.56 -5.10
CA CYS A 27 -1.74 0.49 -4.68
C CYS A 27 -0.98 -0.66 -3.99
N ALA A 28 0.14 -1.09 -4.56
CA ALA A 28 0.99 -2.12 -3.96
C ALA A 28 1.51 -1.69 -2.58
N SER A 29 1.96 -0.43 -2.44
CA SER A 29 2.44 0.09 -1.16
C SER A 29 1.34 0.09 -0.07
N LEU A 30 0.11 0.46 -0.44
CA LEU A 30 -1.03 0.46 0.49
C LEU A 30 -1.44 -0.96 0.89
N ILE A 31 -1.37 -1.93 -0.02
CA ILE A 31 -1.62 -3.35 0.28
C ILE A 31 -0.59 -3.86 1.30
N VAL A 32 0.69 -3.57 1.09
CA VAL A 32 1.77 -3.99 2.00
C VAL A 32 1.63 -3.32 3.36
N GLU A 33 1.39 -2.01 3.41
CA GLU A 33 1.16 -1.30 4.67
C GLU A 33 -0.06 -1.87 5.41
N SER A 34 -1.15 -2.16 4.70
CA SER A 34 -2.36 -2.74 5.27
C SER A 34 -2.11 -4.13 5.87
N ALA A 35 -1.33 -4.95 5.17
CA ALA A 35 -0.92 -6.28 5.61
C ALA A 35 -0.05 -6.23 6.88
N LEU A 36 0.93 -5.32 6.94
CA LEU A 36 1.83 -5.17 8.09
C LEU A 36 1.11 -4.71 9.37
N GLN A 37 0.03 -3.93 9.25
CA GLN A 37 -0.75 -3.46 10.41
C GLN A 37 -1.67 -4.55 10.99
N ARG A 38 -2.06 -5.55 10.19
CA ARG A 38 -2.97 -6.62 10.65
C ARG A 38 -2.17 -7.66 11.47
N LYS A 39 -2.68 -8.02 12.64
CA LYS A 39 -2.08 -9.01 13.56
C LYS A 39 -3.03 -10.19 13.78
N GLU A 40 -3.54 -10.73 12.69
CA GLU A 40 -4.39 -11.93 12.64
C GLU A 40 -4.37 -12.53 11.23
N SER A 41 -4.71 -13.80 11.12
CA SER A 41 -5.02 -14.46 9.84
C SER A 41 -6.52 -14.55 9.69
N ARG A 42 -7.06 -13.95 8.62
CA ARG A 42 -8.49 -13.87 8.35
C ARG A 42 -8.77 -13.87 6.85
N GLY A 43 -9.60 -14.81 6.39
CA GLY A 43 -10.01 -14.90 4.99
C GLY A 43 -8.80 -15.11 4.08
N LEU A 44 -8.62 -14.21 3.10
CA LEU A 44 -7.52 -14.25 2.14
C LEU A 44 -6.18 -13.72 2.69
N HIS A 45 -6.16 -13.22 3.93
CA HIS A 45 -4.96 -12.69 4.56
C HIS A 45 -4.44 -13.68 5.61
N ALA A 46 -3.32 -14.35 5.31
CA ALA A 46 -2.66 -15.28 6.22
C ALA A 46 -1.29 -14.74 6.65
N ILE A 47 -1.01 -14.77 7.95
CA ILE A 47 0.25 -14.36 8.56
C ILE A 47 0.74 -15.50 9.46
N ALA A 48 1.92 -16.03 9.17
CA ALA A 48 2.49 -17.15 9.92
C ALA A 48 2.66 -16.84 11.42
N ASP A 49 3.06 -15.60 11.74
CA ASP A 49 3.25 -15.13 13.12
C ASP A 49 1.93 -14.91 13.88
N TYR A 50 0.81 -14.71 13.15
CA TYR A 50 -0.51 -14.47 13.73
C TYR A 50 -1.55 -15.42 13.09
N PRO A 51 -1.48 -16.73 13.32
CA PRO A 51 -2.30 -17.72 12.61
C PRO A 51 -3.76 -17.74 13.06
N LYS A 52 -4.09 -17.09 14.19
CA LYS A 52 -5.43 -17.09 14.79
C LYS A 52 -6.20 -15.83 14.45
N LEU A 53 -7.53 -15.94 14.52
CA LEU A 53 -8.46 -14.81 14.43
C LEU A 53 -8.45 -14.00 15.73
N GLN A 54 -8.49 -12.67 15.62
CA GLN A 54 -8.80 -11.80 16.74
C GLN A 54 -10.30 -11.87 17.08
N ARG A 55 -10.60 -11.67 18.37
CA ARG A 55 -11.98 -11.72 18.89
C ARG A 55 -12.87 -10.63 18.32
N VAL A 56 -12.33 -9.44 18.10
CA VAL A 56 -13.06 -8.29 17.54
C VAL A 56 -12.37 -7.89 16.24
N PRO A 57 -13.01 -8.09 15.08
CA PRO A 57 -12.44 -7.69 13.80
C PRO A 57 -12.39 -6.16 13.69
N LYS A 58 -11.36 -5.65 13.03
CA LYS A 58 -11.20 -4.23 12.73
C LYS A 58 -10.69 -4.06 11.30
N ASP A 59 -11.18 -3.03 10.63
CA ASP A 59 -10.67 -2.62 9.33
C ASP A 59 -9.31 -1.96 9.47
N THR A 60 -8.44 -2.17 8.49
CA THR A 60 -7.20 -1.41 8.38
C THR A 60 -7.50 -0.12 7.64
N VAL A 61 -7.30 1.02 8.29
CA VAL A 61 -7.59 2.35 7.72
C VAL A 61 -6.30 3.13 7.58
N ILE A 62 -5.85 3.33 6.35
CA ILE A 62 -4.69 4.16 6.01
C ILE A 62 -5.19 5.55 5.60
N ARG A 63 -4.62 6.60 6.17
CA ARG A 63 -4.96 7.99 5.86
C ARG A 63 -3.80 8.65 5.10
N PRO A 64 -4.10 9.51 4.10
CA PRO A 64 -3.05 10.24 3.41
C PRO A 64 -2.29 11.12 4.39
N LYS A 65 -0.96 11.14 4.27
CA LYS A 65 -0.12 12.10 5.00
C LYS A 65 -0.44 13.49 4.45
N LYS A 66 -0.72 14.45 5.34
CA LYS A 66 -0.87 15.86 4.93
C LYS A 66 0.46 16.28 4.30
N VAL A 67 0.43 16.65 3.02
CA VAL A 67 1.53 17.35 2.37
C VAL A 67 1.46 18.78 2.91
N GLY A 68 2.49 19.20 3.64
CA GLY A 68 2.64 20.57 4.13
C GLY A 68 3.14 21.49 3.03
#